data_AF-A0A2U2HJL8-F1
#
_entry.id   AF-A0A2U2HJL8-F1
#
_cell.length_a   1.000
_cell.length_b   1.000
_cell.length_c   1.000
_cell.angle_alpha   90.00
_cell.angle_beta   90.00
_cell.angle_gamma   90.00
#
_symmetry.space_group_name_H-M   'P 1'
#
loop_
_entity.id
_entity.type
_entity.pdbx_description
1 polymer ?
#
loop_
_entity_poly.entity_id
_entity_poly.type
_entity_poly.pdbx_seq_one_letter_code
_entity_poly.pdbx_strand_id
1 'polypeptide(L)'
;MIGPRISHSPMPRRRARGFTLVEAIVVIVITGIVASFVAVFVRVPVKSYVESVARAEATDMADYAMRRMAREIRLALPNSVRVTTSGSTVYLEFLLTKAGLRYLGDDDVGTAGTVLSWSDTTAYAFTVVGGVPTDRRAPIAGDWVVVYNLGPDQEPANAYADCAAALGCNRAPIESVDSAAGTITLKSNPFAAQASSAAGVSLRSPGRRFHIVSSPVTYACDGATGRLTRHWDYAIAPAQPTAPAVLGQGALLASNLSSCEFTYAGLANVHSGLVGIKLMQKVDDGNNAPPMTLLQQVHVENTP
;
A
#
# COMPACT_ATOMS: atom_id res chain seq x y z
N MET A 1 79.58 -73.54 21.75
CA MET A 1 78.46 -74.26 21.10
C MET A 1 77.97 -73.46 19.92
N ILE A 2 77.85 -74.12 18.77
CA ILE A 2 77.44 -73.57 17.46
C ILE A 2 75.90 -73.53 17.39
N GLY A 3 75.33 -72.47 16.80
CA GLY A 3 73.91 -72.41 16.41
C GLY A 3 73.63 -71.23 15.44
N PRO A 4 72.73 -71.38 14.44
CA PRO A 4 72.97 -70.94 13.06
C PRO A 4 72.44 -69.53 12.70
N ARG A 5 73.04 -68.95 11.64
CA ARG A 5 72.63 -67.70 10.98
C ARG A 5 71.28 -67.86 10.26
N ILE A 6 70.36 -66.93 10.51
CA ILE A 6 69.13 -66.74 9.72
C ILE A 6 69.42 -65.69 8.64
N SER A 7 69.25 -66.07 7.38
CA SER A 7 69.35 -65.18 6.21
C SER A 7 67.98 -64.61 5.89
N HIS A 8 67.82 -63.28 6.00
CA HIS A 8 66.65 -62.57 5.49
C HIS A 8 66.95 -62.01 4.10
N SER A 9 66.27 -62.53 3.08
CA SER A 9 66.30 -61.99 1.72
C SER A 9 65.48 -60.68 1.66
N PRO A 10 66.06 -59.53 1.27
CA PRO A 10 65.31 -58.29 1.16
C PRO A 10 64.46 -58.25 -0.12
N MET A 11 63.18 -57.87 0.00
CA MET A 11 62.29 -57.61 -1.13
C MET A 11 62.76 -56.36 -1.92
N PRO A 12 62.63 -56.34 -3.26
CA PRO A 12 63.06 -55.21 -4.07
C PRO A 12 62.19 -53.99 -3.79
N ARG A 13 62.79 -52.95 -3.20
CA ARG A 13 62.19 -51.61 -3.10
C ARG A 13 62.04 -51.03 -4.51
N ARG A 14 60.80 -50.83 -4.97
CA ARG A 14 60.52 -49.94 -6.12
C ARG A 14 61.11 -48.56 -5.79
N ARG A 15 62.13 -48.13 -6.53
CA ARG A 15 62.65 -46.77 -6.45
C ARG A 15 61.53 -45.82 -6.88
N ALA A 16 61.05 -45.00 -5.96
CA ALA A 16 60.25 -43.84 -6.32
C ALA A 16 61.11 -42.95 -7.23
N ARG A 17 60.67 -42.76 -8.48
CA ARG A 17 61.31 -41.80 -9.38
C ARG A 17 60.90 -40.40 -8.90
N GLY A 18 61.87 -39.58 -8.54
CA GLY A 18 61.64 -38.17 -8.19
C GLY A 18 61.36 -37.34 -9.45
N PHE A 19 60.62 -36.24 -9.27
CA PHE A 19 60.36 -35.24 -10.30
C PHE A 19 61.59 -34.37 -10.56
N THR A 20 61.74 -33.88 -11.80
CA THR A 20 62.81 -32.93 -12.13
C THR A 20 62.40 -31.49 -11.78
N LEU A 21 63.37 -30.62 -11.51
CA LEU A 21 63.12 -29.20 -11.24
C LEU A 21 62.41 -28.50 -12.41
N VAL A 22 62.75 -28.86 -13.64
CA VAL A 22 62.10 -28.33 -14.85
C VAL A 22 60.62 -28.74 -14.90
N GLU A 23 60.32 -29.99 -14.56
CA GLU A 23 58.94 -30.51 -14.53
C GLU A 23 58.10 -29.78 -13.47
N ALA A 24 58.66 -29.50 -12.30
CA ALA A 24 57.98 -28.72 -11.26
C ALA A 24 57.70 -27.27 -11.70
N ILE A 25 58.66 -26.60 -12.36
CA ILE A 25 58.48 -25.23 -12.86
C ILE A 25 57.37 -25.18 -13.92
N VAL A 26 57.40 -26.10 -14.89
CA VAL A 26 56.39 -26.15 -15.97
C VAL A 26 54.99 -26.37 -15.39
N VAL A 27 54.84 -27.23 -14.39
CA VAL A 27 53.55 -27.46 -13.71
C VAL A 27 53.04 -26.19 -13.03
N ILE A 28 53.87 -25.48 -12.27
CA ILE A 28 53.46 -24.24 -11.58
C ILE A 28 53.04 -23.16 -12.58
N VAL A 29 53.79 -23.01 -13.68
CA VAL A 29 53.46 -22.01 -14.72
C VAL A 29 52.14 -22.35 -15.42
N ILE A 30 51.95 -23.60 -15.84
CA ILE A 30 50.72 -24.03 -16.52
C ILE A 30 49.51 -23.91 -15.58
N THR A 31 49.65 -24.35 -14.32
CA THR A 31 48.56 -24.23 -13.35
C THR A 31 48.21 -22.78 -13.05
N GLY A 32 49.18 -21.87 -12.99
CA GLY A 32 48.93 -20.43 -12.86
C GLY A 32 48.15 -19.84 -14.03
N ILE A 33 48.51 -20.21 -15.27
CA ILE A 33 47.79 -19.78 -16.47
C ILE A 33 46.35 -20.31 -16.46
N VAL A 34 46.16 -21.62 -16.24
CA VAL A 34 44.83 -22.24 -16.20
C VAL A 34 43.96 -21.67 -15.10
N ALA A 35 44.50 -21.49 -13.89
CA ALA A 35 43.77 -20.92 -12.75
C ALA A 35 43.29 -19.49 -13.04
N SER A 36 44.10 -18.67 -13.73
CA SER A 36 43.71 -17.30 -14.08
C SER A 36 42.58 -17.26 -15.11
N PHE A 37 42.61 -18.13 -16.13
CA PHE A 37 41.49 -18.28 -17.07
C PHE A 37 40.21 -18.72 -16.36
N VAL A 38 40.28 -19.79 -15.54
CA VAL A 38 39.12 -20.29 -14.79
C VAL A 38 38.52 -19.23 -13.89
N ALA A 39 39.35 -18.41 -13.21
CA ALA A 39 38.87 -17.34 -12.35
C ALA A 39 38.01 -16.31 -13.10
N VAL A 40 38.40 -15.91 -14.32
CA VAL A 40 37.62 -14.98 -15.14
C VAL A 40 36.33 -15.63 -15.64
N PHE A 41 36.43 -16.86 -16.14
CA PHE A 41 35.29 -17.60 -16.68
C PHE A 41 34.24 -17.97 -15.63
N VAL A 42 34.61 -18.12 -14.36
CA VAL A 42 33.66 -18.38 -13.25
C VAL A 42 33.08 -17.08 -12.71
N ARG A 43 33.88 -16.01 -12.62
CA ARG A 43 33.44 -14.73 -12.03
C ARG A 43 32.31 -14.08 -12.81
N VAL A 44 32.37 -14.10 -14.15
CA VAL A 44 31.38 -13.42 -15.00
C VAL A 44 29.99 -14.06 -14.89
N PRO A 45 29.81 -15.39 -15.06
CA PRO A 45 28.50 -16.03 -14.88
C PRO A 45 27.94 -15.91 -13.47
N VAL A 46 28.78 -16.03 -12.43
CA VAL A 46 28.33 -15.88 -11.04
C VAL A 46 27.85 -14.47 -10.77
N LYS A 47 28.60 -13.44 -11.20
CA LYS A 47 28.19 -12.05 -11.07
C LYS A 47 26.87 -11.78 -11.81
N SER A 48 26.77 -12.24 -13.06
CA SER A 48 25.56 -12.06 -13.87
C SER A 48 24.33 -12.76 -13.25
N TYR A 49 24.53 -13.93 -12.64
CA TYR A 49 23.47 -14.64 -11.93
C TYR A 49 22.98 -13.83 -10.72
N VAL A 50 23.90 -13.32 -9.88
CA VAL A 50 23.54 -12.50 -8.70
C VAL A 50 22.81 -11.21 -9.12
N GLU A 51 23.28 -10.52 -10.16
CA GLU A 51 22.62 -9.33 -10.71
C GLU A 51 21.21 -9.64 -11.23
N SER A 52 21.05 -10.77 -11.92
CA SER A 52 19.75 -11.22 -12.43
C SER A 52 18.76 -11.52 -11.30
N VAL A 53 19.23 -12.14 -10.21
CA VAL A 53 18.40 -12.40 -9.02
C VAL A 53 18.00 -11.09 -8.33
N ALA A 54 18.96 -10.19 -8.08
CA ALA A 54 18.67 -8.90 -7.43
C ALA A 54 17.66 -8.06 -8.22
N ARG A 55 17.78 -8.04 -9.55
CA ARG A 55 16.84 -7.36 -10.45
C ARG A 55 15.44 -8.00 -10.42
N ALA A 56 15.35 -9.32 -10.36
CA ALA A 56 14.08 -10.03 -10.25
C ALA A 56 13.38 -9.71 -8.92
N GLU A 57 14.08 -9.81 -7.78
CA GLU A 57 13.54 -9.50 -6.46
C GLU A 57 13.05 -8.04 -6.36
N ALA A 58 13.82 -7.12 -6.93
CA ALA A 58 13.48 -5.71 -6.90
C ALA A 58 12.22 -5.43 -7.75
N THR A 59 12.09 -6.06 -8.93
CA THR A 59 10.89 -5.98 -9.76
C THR A 59 9.67 -6.58 -9.05
N ASP A 60 9.81 -7.75 -8.45
CA ASP A 60 8.73 -8.44 -7.73
C ASP A 60 8.21 -7.60 -6.55
N MET A 61 9.12 -6.94 -5.82
CA MET A 61 8.77 -6.02 -4.74
C MET A 61 7.98 -4.82 -5.25
N ALA A 62 8.41 -4.20 -6.36
CA ALA A 62 7.73 -3.06 -6.96
C ALA A 62 6.34 -3.46 -7.49
N ASP A 63 6.22 -4.62 -8.14
CA ASP A 63 4.96 -5.16 -8.63
C ASP A 63 3.99 -5.49 -7.48
N TYR A 64 4.49 -6.09 -6.41
CA TYR A 64 3.68 -6.36 -5.22
C TYR A 64 3.15 -5.08 -4.61
N ALA A 65 4.02 -4.07 -4.46
CA ALA A 65 3.64 -2.76 -3.95
C ALA A 65 2.57 -2.09 -4.82
N MET A 66 2.75 -2.04 -6.15
CA MET A 66 1.77 -1.45 -7.06
C MET A 66 0.44 -2.20 -7.06
N ARG A 67 0.45 -3.54 -7.05
CA ARG A 67 -0.77 -4.35 -7.00
C ARG A 67 -1.51 -4.16 -5.69
N ARG A 68 -0.77 -4.03 -4.57
CA ARG A 68 -1.37 -3.70 -3.27
C ARG A 68 -2.01 -2.32 -3.28
N MET A 69 -1.28 -1.29 -3.73
CA MET A 69 -1.78 0.06 -3.88
C MET A 69 -3.05 0.09 -4.73
N ALA A 70 -3.02 -0.54 -5.91
CA ALA A 70 -4.15 -0.57 -6.83
C ALA A 70 -5.40 -1.22 -6.20
N ARG A 71 -5.24 -2.28 -5.39
CA ARG A 71 -6.37 -2.89 -4.68
C ARG A 71 -6.96 -1.97 -3.61
N GLU A 72 -6.12 -1.30 -2.83
CA GLU A 72 -6.61 -0.40 -1.77
C GLU A 72 -7.21 0.90 -2.33
N ILE A 73 -6.62 1.46 -3.39
CA ILE A 73 -7.11 2.67 -4.06
C ILE A 73 -8.49 2.45 -4.69
N ARG A 74 -8.79 1.24 -5.18
CA ARG A 74 -10.15 0.87 -5.62
C ARG A 74 -11.20 0.89 -4.51
N LEU A 75 -10.76 0.85 -3.25
CA LEU A 75 -11.61 0.95 -2.06
C LEU A 75 -11.57 2.37 -1.46
N ALA A 76 -11.01 3.35 -2.17
CA ALA A 76 -11.08 4.74 -1.76
C ALA A 76 -12.55 5.19 -1.72
N LEU A 77 -12.89 5.98 -0.72
CA LEU A 77 -14.16 6.69 -0.68
C LEU A 77 -14.24 7.57 -1.94
N PRO A 78 -15.40 7.59 -2.65
CA PRO A 78 -15.62 8.48 -3.78
C PRO A 78 -15.14 9.91 -3.49
N ASN A 79 -14.39 10.52 -4.40
CA ASN A 79 -13.87 11.89 -4.28
C ASN A 79 -12.94 12.15 -3.07
N SER A 80 -12.33 11.11 -2.49
CA SER A 80 -11.40 11.26 -1.35
C SER A 80 -9.91 11.16 -1.71
N VAL A 81 -9.58 10.77 -2.94
CA VAL A 81 -8.19 10.66 -3.37
C VAL A 81 -7.59 12.04 -3.55
N ARG A 82 -6.43 12.27 -2.93
CA ARG A 82 -5.66 13.51 -3.07
C ARG A 82 -4.17 13.21 -3.10
N VAL A 83 -3.43 14.08 -3.79
CA VAL A 83 -1.97 13.98 -3.91
C VAL A 83 -1.36 15.31 -3.54
N THR A 84 -0.28 15.27 -2.76
CA THR A 84 0.53 16.45 -2.44
C THR A 84 2.01 16.09 -2.43
N THR A 85 2.86 17.11 -2.53
CA THR A 85 4.32 16.95 -2.50
C THR A 85 4.89 17.87 -1.43
N SER A 86 5.75 17.32 -0.58
CA SER A 86 6.49 18.09 0.44
C SER A 86 7.94 17.63 0.45
N GLY A 87 8.86 18.56 0.17
CA GLY A 87 10.27 18.24 -0.04
C GLY A 87 10.48 17.24 -1.20
N SER A 88 11.23 16.17 -0.94
CA SER A 88 11.47 15.06 -1.88
C SER A 88 10.38 13.98 -1.87
N THR A 89 9.33 14.15 -1.05
CA THR A 89 8.33 13.09 -0.83
C THR A 89 7.01 13.45 -1.49
N VAL A 90 6.49 12.52 -2.30
CA VAL A 90 5.14 12.61 -2.89
C VAL A 90 4.20 11.73 -2.07
N TYR A 91 3.07 12.28 -1.66
CA TYR A 91 2.08 11.65 -0.80
C TYR A 91 0.78 11.45 -1.57
N LEU A 92 0.32 10.21 -1.70
CA LEU A 92 -1.03 9.89 -2.16
C LEU A 92 -1.87 9.46 -0.97
N GLU A 93 -2.97 10.16 -0.71
CA GLU A 93 -3.88 9.86 0.39
C GLU A 93 -5.29 9.60 -0.11
N PHE A 94 -6.01 8.72 0.58
CA PHE A 94 -7.45 8.52 0.41
C PHE A 94 -8.08 8.00 1.71
N LEU A 95 -9.41 8.09 1.79
CA LEU A 95 -10.17 7.50 2.90
C LEU A 95 -10.54 6.06 2.53
N LEU A 96 -10.11 5.08 3.33
CA LEU A 96 -10.34 3.68 3.02
C LEU A 96 -11.75 3.24 3.47
N THR A 97 -12.55 2.78 2.51
CA THR A 97 -13.88 2.21 2.78
C THR A 97 -13.81 0.73 3.16
N LYS A 98 -14.66 0.33 4.11
CA LYS A 98 -14.91 -1.07 4.47
C LYS A 98 -16.09 -1.65 3.70
N ALA A 99 -17.16 -0.87 3.59
CA ALA A 99 -18.43 -1.26 2.98
C ALA A 99 -19.18 -0.05 2.44
N GLY A 100 -19.99 -0.27 1.39
CA GLY A 100 -21.08 0.61 0.97
C GLY A 100 -22.41 -0.05 1.31
N LEU A 101 -23.31 0.68 1.96
CA LEU A 101 -24.56 0.19 2.52
C LEU A 101 -25.71 1.14 2.17
N ARG A 102 -26.96 0.70 2.36
CA ARG A 102 -28.15 1.54 2.19
C ARG A 102 -28.77 1.86 3.54
N TYR A 103 -29.03 3.13 3.82
CA TYR A 103 -29.78 3.53 5.01
C TYR A 103 -31.28 3.55 4.69
N LEU A 104 -32.10 3.33 5.72
CA LEU A 104 -33.55 3.47 5.61
C LEU A 104 -33.91 4.96 5.46
N GLY A 105 -34.60 5.29 4.36
CA GLY A 105 -35.10 6.64 4.08
C GLY A 105 -36.58 6.81 4.45
N ASP A 106 -37.02 8.05 4.55
CA ASP A 106 -38.41 8.46 4.79
C ASP A 106 -39.39 7.98 3.72
N ASP A 107 -38.91 7.79 2.49
CA ASP A 107 -39.67 7.28 1.36
C ASP A 107 -39.57 5.74 1.20
N ASP A 108 -38.96 4.99 2.15
CA ASP A 108 -38.99 3.52 2.18
C ASP A 108 -40.29 3.04 2.86
N VAL A 109 -41.42 3.21 2.16
CA VAL A 109 -42.75 2.85 2.69
C VAL A 109 -42.82 1.34 2.99
N GLY A 110 -43.30 0.99 4.19
CA GLY A 110 -43.55 -0.40 4.58
C GLY A 110 -42.34 -1.16 5.11
N THR A 111 -41.16 -0.54 5.22
CA THR A 111 -39.99 -1.13 5.88
C THR A 111 -39.93 -0.69 7.34
N ALA A 112 -39.96 -1.64 8.26
CA ALA A 112 -39.82 -1.35 9.69
C ALA A 112 -38.37 -0.94 10.02
N GLY A 113 -38.21 0.11 10.83
CA GLY A 113 -36.90 0.57 11.28
C GLY A 113 -36.87 2.06 11.60
N THR A 114 -35.68 2.55 11.92
CA THR A 114 -35.42 3.97 12.19
C THR A 114 -34.79 4.62 10.96
N VAL A 115 -35.40 5.70 10.48
CA VAL A 115 -34.90 6.46 9.32
C VAL A 115 -33.67 7.28 9.73
N LEU A 116 -32.69 7.41 8.84
CA LEU A 116 -31.60 8.36 9.05
C LEU A 116 -32.16 9.79 9.01
N SER A 117 -32.14 10.48 10.14
CA SER A 117 -32.73 11.81 10.26
C SER A 117 -31.81 12.90 9.68
N TRP A 118 -32.43 13.80 8.90
CA TRP A 118 -31.79 14.96 8.27
C TRP A 118 -32.19 16.29 8.90
N SER A 119 -32.96 16.26 9.99
CA SER A 119 -33.47 17.46 10.67
C SER A 119 -33.36 17.39 12.19
N ASP A 120 -33.17 16.18 12.75
CA ASP A 120 -33.00 15.97 14.19
C ASP A 120 -31.55 15.62 14.52
N THR A 121 -30.84 16.56 15.13
CA THR A 121 -29.43 16.40 15.56
C THR A 121 -29.27 15.46 16.75
N THR A 122 -30.37 15.07 17.41
CA THR A 122 -30.41 14.11 18.53
C THR A 122 -30.78 12.70 18.09
N ALA A 123 -31.20 12.51 16.83
CA ALA A 123 -31.44 11.20 16.26
C ALA A 123 -30.12 10.53 15.86
N TYR A 124 -29.62 9.66 16.73
CA TYR A 124 -28.31 9.01 16.58
C TYR A 124 -28.35 7.64 15.92
N ALA A 125 -29.51 6.99 15.87
CA ALA A 125 -29.65 5.64 15.34
C ALA A 125 -30.36 5.64 14.00
N PHE A 126 -29.96 4.72 13.11
CA PHE A 126 -30.68 4.45 11.87
C PHE A 126 -30.54 2.97 11.46
N THR A 127 -31.51 2.48 10.71
CA THR A 127 -31.56 1.11 10.21
C THR A 127 -30.87 0.99 8.86
N VAL A 128 -30.09 -0.08 8.71
CA VAL A 128 -29.41 -0.47 7.47
C VAL A 128 -30.28 -1.44 6.70
N VAL A 129 -30.66 -1.04 5.48
CA VAL A 129 -31.46 -1.86 4.57
C VAL A 129 -30.58 -2.98 4.01
N GLY A 130 -31.06 -4.21 4.11
CA GLY A 130 -30.29 -5.41 3.71
C GLY A 130 -29.39 -5.99 4.81
N GLY A 131 -29.40 -5.37 6.01
CA GLY A 131 -28.65 -5.84 7.17
C GLY A 131 -27.22 -5.30 7.22
N VAL A 132 -26.59 -5.46 8.38
CA VAL A 132 -25.20 -5.03 8.61
C VAL A 132 -24.26 -6.23 8.38
N PRO A 133 -23.20 -6.08 7.57
CA PRO A 133 -22.21 -7.15 7.39
C PRO A 133 -21.59 -7.59 8.72
N THR A 134 -21.37 -8.89 8.89
CA THR A 134 -20.75 -9.50 10.09
C THR A 134 -19.37 -10.10 9.80
N ASP A 135 -18.86 -9.90 8.58
CA ASP A 135 -17.56 -10.39 8.14
C ASP A 135 -16.45 -9.35 8.41
N ARG A 136 -15.31 -9.46 7.73
CA ARG A 136 -14.20 -8.49 7.87
C ARG A 136 -14.56 -7.05 7.46
N ARG A 137 -15.71 -6.83 6.83
CA ARG A 137 -16.22 -5.51 6.42
C ARG A 137 -17.19 -4.93 7.44
N ALA A 138 -17.47 -5.65 8.54
CA ALA A 138 -18.36 -5.20 9.58
C ALA A 138 -17.93 -3.81 10.10
N PRO A 139 -18.85 -2.84 10.14
CA PRO A 139 -18.59 -1.57 10.80
C PRO A 139 -18.38 -1.82 12.30
N ILE A 140 -17.47 -1.06 12.89
CA ILE A 140 -17.18 -1.10 14.33
C ILE A 140 -17.21 0.30 14.92
N ALA A 141 -17.27 0.37 16.26
CA ALA A 141 -17.12 1.64 16.97
C ALA A 141 -15.80 2.32 16.57
N GLY A 142 -15.87 3.63 16.29
CA GLY A 142 -14.73 4.42 15.81
C GLY A 142 -14.58 4.51 14.28
N ASP A 143 -15.26 3.66 13.50
CA ASP A 143 -15.43 3.90 12.07
C ASP A 143 -16.33 5.13 11.84
N TRP A 144 -16.34 5.63 10.60
CA TRP A 144 -17.11 6.78 10.18
C TRP A 144 -18.18 6.38 9.18
N VAL A 145 -19.39 6.90 9.36
CA VAL A 145 -20.42 6.94 8.33
C VAL A 145 -20.22 8.20 7.51
N VAL A 146 -20.14 8.06 6.19
CA VAL A 146 -20.07 9.17 5.24
C VAL A 146 -21.19 9.02 4.21
N VAL A 147 -21.94 10.08 3.98
CA VAL A 147 -23.04 10.09 3.01
C VAL A 147 -22.70 11.07 1.90
N TYR A 148 -22.91 10.64 0.65
CA TYR A 148 -22.88 11.49 -0.54
C TYR A 148 -21.63 12.42 -0.63
N ASN A 149 -20.43 11.85 -0.52
CA ASN A 149 -19.18 12.63 -0.57
C ASN A 149 -18.91 13.18 -1.97
N LEU A 150 -19.02 14.49 -2.14
CA LEU A 150 -18.72 15.21 -3.38
C LEU A 150 -17.25 15.66 -3.46
N GLY A 151 -16.53 15.61 -2.34
CA GLY A 151 -15.10 15.89 -2.28
C GLY A 151 -14.76 17.33 -1.90
N PRO A 152 -13.51 17.76 -2.16
CA PRO A 152 -13.03 19.08 -1.75
C PRO A 152 -13.85 20.21 -2.39
N ASP A 153 -13.95 21.33 -1.68
CA ASP A 153 -14.67 22.54 -2.08
C ASP A 153 -16.20 22.38 -2.25
N GLN A 154 -16.75 21.22 -1.88
CA GLN A 154 -18.18 20.91 -1.92
C GLN A 154 -18.76 20.82 -0.52
N GLU A 155 -18.58 21.86 0.31
CA GLU A 155 -19.14 21.87 1.66
C GLU A 155 -20.68 21.96 1.65
N PRO A 156 -21.39 21.18 2.49
CA PRO A 156 -20.88 20.30 3.53
C PRO A 156 -20.73 18.82 3.12
N ALA A 157 -20.70 18.51 1.82
CA ALA A 157 -20.51 17.17 1.26
C ALA A 157 -19.04 16.74 1.16
N ASN A 158 -18.14 17.29 1.98
CA ASN A 158 -16.71 16.98 1.99
C ASN A 158 -16.31 16.17 3.21
N ALA A 159 -15.86 14.94 3.02
CA ALA A 159 -15.44 14.04 4.08
C ALA A 159 -14.16 14.49 4.80
N TYR A 160 -13.33 15.34 4.18
CA TYR A 160 -12.15 15.92 4.82
C TYR A 160 -12.43 17.24 5.54
N ALA A 161 -13.64 17.80 5.41
CA ALA A 161 -14.02 19.07 6.01
C ALA A 161 -13.65 19.18 7.50
N ASP A 162 -13.39 20.41 7.94
CA ASP A 162 -13.25 20.67 9.36
C ASP A 162 -14.60 20.55 10.04
N CYS A 163 -14.70 19.55 10.90
CA CYS A 163 -15.88 19.25 11.71
C CYS A 163 -16.26 20.35 12.70
N ALA A 164 -15.37 21.29 12.99
CA ALA A 164 -15.65 22.45 13.82
C ALA A 164 -16.25 23.63 13.02
N ALA A 165 -16.29 23.57 11.69
CA ALA A 165 -16.80 24.64 10.85
C ALA A 165 -18.34 24.74 10.89
N ALA A 166 -18.86 25.95 10.60
CA ALA A 166 -20.29 26.27 10.65
C ALA A 166 -21.17 25.41 9.71
N LEU A 167 -20.58 24.80 8.67
CA LEU A 167 -21.31 23.98 7.68
C LEU A 167 -21.47 22.51 8.12
N GLY A 168 -20.91 22.09 9.26
CA GLY A 168 -21.05 20.74 9.81
C GLY A 168 -20.22 19.68 9.07
N CYS A 169 -19.86 18.58 9.74
CA CYS A 169 -19.08 17.48 9.15
C CYS A 169 -19.88 16.72 8.07
N ASN A 170 -19.20 16.18 7.04
CA ASN A 170 -19.77 15.10 6.22
C ASN A 170 -19.53 13.67 6.74
N ARG A 171 -19.09 13.55 7.99
CA ARG A 171 -18.73 12.26 8.59
C ARG A 171 -19.26 12.16 10.00
N ALA A 172 -19.92 11.05 10.31
CA ALA A 172 -20.48 10.75 11.62
C ALA A 172 -19.71 9.58 12.25
N PRO A 173 -19.14 9.72 13.46
CA PRO A 173 -18.45 8.62 14.12
C PRO A 173 -19.46 7.58 14.64
N ILE A 174 -19.16 6.31 14.44
CA ILE A 174 -19.96 5.20 14.95
C ILE A 174 -19.66 5.00 16.44
N GLU A 175 -20.72 4.94 17.24
CA GLU A 175 -20.66 4.59 18.66
C GLU A 175 -20.79 3.08 18.87
N SER A 176 -21.81 2.48 18.26
CA SER A 176 -22.11 1.06 18.38
C SER A 176 -22.86 0.54 17.15
N VAL A 177 -22.81 -0.78 16.97
CA VAL A 177 -23.44 -1.49 15.87
C VAL A 177 -24.20 -2.68 16.44
N ASP A 178 -25.50 -2.75 16.16
CA ASP A 178 -26.31 -3.94 16.42
C ASP A 178 -26.61 -4.63 15.09
N SER A 179 -25.81 -5.64 14.75
CA SER A 179 -25.97 -6.38 13.50
C SER A 179 -27.22 -7.26 13.47
N ALA A 180 -27.75 -7.66 14.63
CA ALA A 180 -28.97 -8.47 14.71
C ALA A 180 -30.21 -7.61 14.45
N ALA A 181 -30.24 -6.40 14.99
CA ALA A 181 -31.27 -5.40 14.70
C ALA A 181 -31.02 -4.60 13.41
N GLY A 182 -29.89 -4.82 12.73
CA GLY A 182 -29.51 -4.09 11.53
C GLY A 182 -29.36 -2.57 11.74
N THR A 183 -28.93 -2.14 12.93
CA THR A 183 -28.95 -0.74 13.34
C THR A 183 -27.55 -0.24 13.66
N ILE A 184 -27.25 0.98 13.20
CA ILE A 184 -26.00 1.71 13.53
C ILE A 184 -26.35 2.90 14.40
N THR A 185 -25.63 3.06 15.51
CA THR A 185 -25.73 4.22 16.40
C THR A 185 -24.50 5.11 16.25
N LEU A 186 -24.72 6.39 15.97
CA LEU A 186 -23.71 7.42 15.79
C LEU A 186 -23.44 8.15 17.12
N LYS A 187 -22.22 8.63 17.37
CA LYS A 187 -21.98 9.51 18.54
C LYS A 187 -22.53 10.93 18.33
N SER A 188 -22.71 11.32 17.06
CA SER A 188 -23.29 12.60 16.67
C SER A 188 -23.94 12.46 15.29
N ASN A 189 -25.02 13.22 15.04
CA ASN A 189 -25.68 13.27 13.75
C ASN A 189 -25.40 14.61 13.03
N PRO A 190 -24.25 14.74 12.34
CA PRO A 190 -23.92 15.95 11.62
C PRO A 190 -24.78 16.13 10.36
N PHE A 191 -25.34 15.06 9.80
CA PHE A 191 -26.19 15.12 8.60
C PHE A 191 -27.45 15.96 8.81
N ALA A 192 -28.00 15.94 10.03
CA ALA A 192 -29.10 16.81 10.41
C ALA A 192 -28.68 18.29 10.59
N ALA A 193 -27.43 18.54 10.99
CA ALA A 193 -26.90 19.90 11.11
C ALA A 193 -26.63 20.54 9.74
N GLN A 194 -26.29 19.75 8.72
CA GLN A 194 -26.06 20.25 7.35
C GLN A 194 -27.28 20.92 6.73
N ALA A 195 -28.50 20.49 7.09
CA ALA A 195 -29.75 21.08 6.60
C ALA A 195 -29.96 22.53 7.10
N SER A 196 -29.26 22.94 8.15
CA SER A 196 -29.27 24.32 8.66
C SER A 196 -28.23 25.25 8.01
N SER A 197 -27.44 24.74 7.07
CA SER A 197 -26.48 25.55 6.30
C SER A 197 -27.19 26.45 5.28
N ALA A 198 -26.56 27.57 4.89
CA ALA A 198 -27.14 28.61 4.03
C ALA A 198 -27.65 28.14 2.64
N ALA A 199 -27.34 26.91 2.24
CA ALA A 199 -27.84 26.29 1.01
C ALA A 199 -29.22 25.62 1.17
N GLY A 200 -29.67 25.26 2.38
CA GLY A 200 -30.98 24.64 2.63
C GLY A 200 -31.22 23.29 1.92
N VAL A 201 -30.19 22.70 1.28
CA VAL A 201 -30.30 21.42 0.55
C VAL A 201 -29.82 20.30 1.46
N SER A 202 -30.72 19.38 1.83
CA SER A 202 -30.31 18.12 2.45
C SER A 202 -29.53 17.28 1.44
N LEU A 203 -28.26 16.98 1.71
CA LEU A 203 -27.37 16.19 0.85
C LEU A 203 -27.63 14.68 1.02
N ARG A 204 -28.89 14.29 0.82
CA ARG A 204 -29.30 12.89 0.81
C ARG A 204 -28.68 12.22 -0.40
N SER A 205 -28.09 11.03 -0.20
CA SER A 205 -27.66 10.22 -1.33
C SER A 205 -28.89 9.85 -2.18
N PRO A 206 -28.91 10.10 -3.50
CA PRO A 206 -30.04 9.72 -4.35
C PRO A 206 -30.36 8.21 -4.30
N GLY A 207 -29.33 7.37 -4.11
CA GLY A 207 -29.48 5.93 -3.93
C GLY A 207 -29.71 5.48 -2.49
N ARG A 208 -29.80 6.43 -1.54
CA ARG A 208 -29.79 6.22 -0.08
C ARG A 208 -28.58 5.42 0.40
N ARG A 209 -27.45 5.62 -0.27
CA ARG A 209 -26.20 4.93 0.04
C ARG A 209 -25.37 5.71 1.02
N PHE A 210 -24.61 4.99 1.83
CA PHE A 210 -23.57 5.52 2.68
C PHE A 210 -22.37 4.59 2.68
N HIS A 211 -21.22 5.14 3.03
CA HIS A 211 -19.97 4.41 3.11
C HIS A 211 -19.50 4.32 4.56
N ILE A 212 -18.98 3.15 4.93
CA ILE A 212 -18.22 2.96 6.16
C ILE A 212 -16.76 3.25 5.85
N VAL A 213 -16.22 4.30 6.46
CA VAL A 213 -14.82 4.70 6.35
C VAL A 213 -14.09 4.29 7.62
N SER A 214 -12.95 3.64 7.47
CA SER A 214 -12.12 3.19 8.60
C SER A 214 -11.14 4.27 9.04
N SER A 215 -10.01 4.38 8.35
CA SER A 215 -8.99 5.40 8.56
C SER A 215 -8.53 5.95 7.21
N PRO A 216 -7.88 7.12 7.19
CA PRO A 216 -7.11 7.55 6.04
C PRO A 216 -5.91 6.60 5.82
N VAL A 217 -5.50 6.45 4.57
CA VAL A 217 -4.31 5.71 4.15
C VAL A 217 -3.46 6.63 3.29
N THR A 218 -2.17 6.73 3.62
CA THR A 218 -1.21 7.50 2.82
C THR A 218 -0.10 6.61 2.29
N TYR A 219 0.19 6.71 1.00
CA TYR A 219 1.42 6.20 0.41
C TYR A 219 2.41 7.36 0.30
N ALA A 220 3.48 7.31 1.09
CA ALA A 220 4.56 8.27 1.09
C ALA A 220 5.73 7.69 0.29
N CYS A 221 6.07 8.33 -0.83
CA CYS A 221 7.22 7.94 -1.60
C CYS A 221 8.31 8.99 -1.52
N ASP A 222 9.36 8.68 -0.76
CA ASP A 222 10.46 9.58 -0.48
C ASP A 222 11.59 9.38 -1.51
N GLY A 223 11.77 10.37 -2.38
CA GLY A 223 12.82 10.39 -3.39
C GLY A 223 14.24 10.53 -2.83
N ALA A 224 14.40 11.00 -1.59
CA ALA A 224 15.73 11.11 -0.96
C ALA A 224 16.23 9.76 -0.46
N THR A 225 15.36 9.01 0.23
CA THR A 225 15.70 7.67 0.73
C THR A 225 15.40 6.54 -0.26
N GLY A 226 14.61 6.81 -1.31
CA GLY A 226 14.17 5.81 -2.29
C GLY A 226 13.21 4.79 -1.68
N ARG A 227 12.39 5.20 -0.72
CA ARG A 227 11.48 4.31 0.04
C ARG A 227 10.03 4.69 -0.20
N LEU A 228 9.22 3.66 -0.48
CA LEU A 228 7.76 3.75 -0.52
C LEU A 228 7.19 3.14 0.76
N THR A 229 6.54 3.97 1.57
CA THR A 229 5.96 3.57 2.85
C THR A 229 4.45 3.79 2.83
N ARG A 230 3.69 2.79 3.30
CA ARG A 230 2.26 2.91 3.55
C ARG A 230 2.03 3.34 4.98
N HIS A 231 1.20 4.35 5.19
CA HIS A 231 0.82 4.93 6.48
C HIS A 231 -0.68 4.76 6.75
N TRP A 232 -1.06 4.54 8.00
CA TRP A 232 -2.45 4.37 8.45
C TRP A 232 -2.59 4.68 9.96
N ASP A 233 -3.79 4.56 10.53
CA ASP A 233 -4.07 4.85 11.95
C ASP A 233 -3.73 6.29 12.38
N TYR A 234 -4.12 7.27 11.57
CA TYR A 234 -4.04 8.69 11.91
C TYR A 234 -5.35 9.41 11.64
N ALA A 235 -5.48 10.63 12.16
CA ALA A 235 -6.73 11.39 12.10
C ALA A 235 -7.02 11.91 10.69
N ILE A 236 -8.31 11.95 10.31
CA ILE A 236 -8.75 12.62 9.08
C ILE A 236 -8.68 14.14 9.28
N ALA A 237 -7.83 14.80 8.48
CA ALA A 237 -7.58 16.24 8.58
C ALA A 237 -7.93 16.98 7.27
N PRO A 238 -8.38 18.25 7.34
CA PRO A 238 -8.65 19.07 6.15
C PRO A 238 -7.43 19.23 5.26
N ALA A 239 -6.27 19.55 5.83
CA ALA A 239 -4.99 19.53 5.12
C ALA A 239 -4.42 18.12 5.07
N GLN A 240 -3.90 17.71 3.92
CA GLN A 240 -3.22 16.42 3.77
C GLN A 240 -1.97 16.38 4.67
N PRO A 241 -1.87 15.44 5.63
CA PRO A 241 -0.70 15.32 6.48
C PRO A 241 0.54 14.93 5.67
N THR A 242 1.63 15.68 5.84
CA THR A 242 2.93 15.42 5.18
C THR A 242 4.08 15.27 6.17
N ALA A 243 3.85 15.51 7.46
CA ALA A 243 4.86 15.31 8.48
C ALA A 243 4.81 13.87 9.02
N PRO A 244 5.93 13.13 9.08
CA PRO A 244 5.95 11.76 9.58
C PRO A 244 5.36 11.60 10.99
N ALA A 245 5.51 12.60 11.86
CA ALA A 245 5.00 12.57 13.23
C ALA A 245 3.46 12.47 13.34
N VAL A 246 2.73 12.84 12.30
CA VAL A 246 1.25 12.79 12.26
C VAL A 246 0.72 11.66 11.37
N LEU A 247 1.61 10.91 10.71
CA LEU A 247 1.25 9.83 9.77
C LEU A 247 1.12 8.45 10.45
N GLY A 248 0.73 8.43 11.74
CA GLY A 248 0.34 7.22 12.46
C GLY A 248 1.36 6.07 12.33
N GLN A 249 0.85 4.87 12.04
CA GLN A 249 1.65 3.66 11.79
C GLN A 249 2.18 3.64 10.36
N GLY A 250 3.33 2.98 10.14
CA GLY A 250 3.96 2.90 8.82
C GLY A 250 4.59 1.54 8.51
N ALA A 251 4.52 1.11 7.25
CA ALA A 251 5.18 -0.10 6.76
C ALA A 251 5.84 0.13 5.39
N LEU A 252 7.09 -0.33 5.26
CA LEU A 252 7.83 -0.27 4.00
C LEU A 252 7.20 -1.24 2.98
N LEU A 253 6.93 -0.75 1.77
CA LEU A 253 6.41 -1.54 0.67
C LEU A 253 7.43 -1.78 -0.43
N ALA A 254 8.24 -0.77 -0.72
CA ALA A 254 9.34 -0.90 -1.66
C ALA A 254 10.51 -0.01 -1.22
N SER A 255 11.72 -0.44 -1.56
CA SER A 255 12.96 0.31 -1.40
C SER A 255 13.75 0.36 -2.71
N ASN A 256 14.87 1.07 -2.71
CA ASN A 256 15.75 1.25 -3.86
C ASN A 256 15.05 1.91 -5.06
N LEU A 257 14.09 2.79 -4.79
CA LEU A 257 13.48 3.61 -5.83
C LEU A 257 14.46 4.73 -6.22
N SER A 258 14.60 4.97 -7.52
CA SER A 258 15.31 6.13 -8.07
C SER A 258 14.40 7.36 -8.10
N SER A 259 13.12 7.16 -8.43
CA SER A 259 12.08 8.17 -8.33
C SER A 259 10.71 7.50 -8.30
N CYS A 260 9.70 8.29 -7.95
CA CYS A 260 8.32 7.86 -7.94
C CYS A 260 7.41 9.05 -8.14
N GLU A 261 6.26 8.78 -8.73
CA GLU A 261 5.29 9.79 -9.09
C GLU A 261 3.89 9.24 -8.84
N PHE A 262 3.07 10.07 -8.20
CA PHE A 262 1.64 9.85 -8.07
C PHE A 262 0.92 10.98 -8.77
N THR A 263 -0.07 10.63 -9.59
CA THR A 263 -0.95 11.60 -10.23
C THR A 263 -2.39 11.22 -9.94
N TYR A 264 -3.25 12.22 -9.78
CA TYR A 264 -4.68 12.03 -9.67
C TYR A 264 -5.38 13.01 -10.59
N ALA A 265 -6.25 12.48 -11.44
CA ALA A 265 -7.14 13.27 -12.29
C ALA A 265 -8.58 12.87 -11.96
N GLY A 266 -9.33 13.81 -11.37
CA GLY A 266 -10.78 13.68 -11.23
C GLY A 266 -11.46 13.96 -12.57
N LEU A 267 -12.30 13.04 -13.03
CA LEU A 267 -13.08 13.18 -14.26
C LEU A 267 -14.53 13.48 -13.89
N ALA A 268 -14.81 14.77 -13.61
CA ALA A 268 -16.06 15.23 -13.01
C ALA A 268 -17.33 14.78 -13.76
N ASN A 269 -17.28 14.73 -15.10
CA ASN A 269 -18.45 14.43 -15.93
C ASN A 269 -18.80 12.93 -16.02
N VAL A 270 -17.95 12.04 -15.50
CA VAL A 270 -18.13 10.58 -15.60
C VAL A 270 -18.05 9.89 -14.24
N HIS A 271 -18.13 10.64 -13.14
CA HIS A 271 -18.05 10.12 -11.77
C HIS A 271 -16.92 9.10 -11.59
N SER A 272 -15.76 9.37 -12.19
CA SER A 272 -14.57 8.52 -12.07
C SER A 272 -13.32 9.35 -11.83
N GLY A 273 -12.29 8.69 -11.32
CA GLY A 273 -10.96 9.23 -11.16
C GLY A 273 -9.93 8.28 -11.73
N LEU A 274 -8.80 8.82 -12.18
CA LEU A 274 -7.66 8.03 -12.59
C LEU A 274 -6.47 8.37 -11.68
N VAL A 275 -5.95 7.34 -11.02
CA VAL A 275 -4.68 7.42 -10.31
C VAL A 275 -3.59 6.83 -11.17
N GLY A 276 -2.56 7.62 -11.47
CA GLY A 276 -1.31 7.16 -12.05
C GLY A 276 -0.28 6.87 -10.96
N ILE A 277 0.31 5.69 -11.01
CA ILE A 277 1.46 5.30 -10.17
C ILE A 277 2.61 5.00 -11.12
N LYS A 278 3.74 5.68 -10.91
CA LYS A 278 4.98 5.40 -11.62
C LYS A 278 6.09 5.18 -10.60
N LEU A 279 6.71 4.01 -10.63
CA LEU A 279 7.86 3.67 -9.79
C LEU A 279 9.06 3.45 -10.69
N MET A 280 10.15 4.15 -10.42
CA MET A 280 11.43 3.92 -11.07
C MET A 280 12.39 3.32 -10.06
N GLN A 281 13.04 2.22 -10.43
CA GLN A 281 13.92 1.48 -9.54
C GLN A 281 15.39 1.66 -9.92
N LYS A 282 16.26 1.76 -8.92
CA LYS A 282 17.71 1.70 -9.10
C LYS A 282 18.10 0.26 -9.40
N VAL A 283 18.91 0.07 -10.43
CA VAL A 283 19.49 -1.24 -10.73
C VAL A 283 21.00 -1.14 -10.53
N ASP A 284 21.51 -1.79 -9.49
CA ASP A 284 22.94 -1.83 -9.18
C ASP A 284 23.66 -2.90 -10.02
N ASP A 285 23.74 -2.67 -11.34
CA ASP A 285 24.47 -3.57 -12.27
C ASP A 285 25.96 -3.17 -12.42
N GLY A 286 26.47 -2.26 -11.59
CA GLY A 286 27.84 -1.73 -11.66
C GLY A 286 28.18 -0.96 -12.95
N ASN A 287 27.22 -0.79 -13.86
CA ASN A 287 27.40 -0.24 -15.22
C ASN A 287 26.41 0.88 -15.58
N ASN A 288 25.84 1.60 -14.60
CA ASN A 288 24.82 2.64 -14.83
C ASN A 288 23.68 2.14 -15.75
N ALA A 289 23.17 0.94 -15.47
CA ALA A 289 22.05 0.40 -16.23
C ALA A 289 20.83 1.34 -16.16
N PRO A 290 20.06 1.50 -17.25
CA PRO A 290 18.90 2.36 -17.24
C PRO A 290 17.89 1.89 -16.17
N PRO A 291 17.27 2.82 -15.43
CA PRO A 291 16.33 2.46 -14.38
C PRO A 291 15.13 1.72 -14.96
N MET A 292 14.67 0.69 -14.24
CA MET A 292 13.42 0.02 -14.56
C MET A 292 12.26 0.92 -14.18
N THR A 293 11.31 1.10 -15.10
CA THR A 293 10.11 1.90 -14.88
C THR A 293 8.89 1.00 -14.88
N LEU A 294 8.16 1.01 -13.78
CA LEU A 294 6.86 0.37 -13.67
C LEU A 294 5.79 1.45 -13.64
N LEU A 295 4.73 1.25 -14.43
CA LEU A 295 3.60 2.17 -14.51
C LEU A 295 2.31 1.40 -14.32
N GLN A 296 1.46 1.91 -13.44
CA GLN A 296 0.13 1.38 -13.18
C GLN A 296 -0.88 2.52 -13.20
N GLN A 297 -1.99 2.30 -13.89
CA GLN A 297 -3.16 3.16 -13.82
C GLN A 297 -4.27 2.44 -13.06
N VAL A 298 -4.94 3.17 -12.17
CA VAL A 298 -6.01 2.65 -11.31
C VAL A 298 -7.24 3.53 -11.49
N HIS A 299 -8.32 2.93 -11.96
CA HIS A 299 -9.63 3.58 -11.98
C HIS A 299 -10.21 3.62 -10.57
N VAL A 300 -10.71 4.79 -10.19
CA VAL A 300 -11.41 5.06 -8.93
C VAL A 300 -12.85 5.41 -9.28
N GLU A 301 -13.80 4.80 -8.58
CA GLU A 301 -15.21 5.13 -8.72
C GLU A 301 -15.53 6.34 -7.83
N ASN A 302 -15.96 7.44 -8.45
CA ASN A 302 -16.32 8.70 -7.78
C ASN A 302 -17.85 8.90 -7.77
N THR A 303 -18.60 7.79 -7.77
CA THR A 303 -20.06 7.77 -7.60
C THR A 303 -20.39 7.74 -6.10
N PRO A 304 -20.93 8.81 -5.51
CA PRO A 304 -21.13 8.91 -4.06
C PRO A 304 -22.35 8.15 -3.51
#